data_AF-A0AAQ1G7B2-F1
#
_entry.id   AF-A0AAQ1G7B2-F1
#
_cell.length_a   1.000
_cell.length_b   1.000
_cell.length_c   1.000
_cell.angle_alpha   90.00
_cell.angle_beta   90.00
_cell.angle_gamma   90.00
#
_symmetry.space_group_name_H-M   'P 1'
#
loop_
_entity.id
_entity.type
_entity.pdbx_description
1 polymer ?
#
loop_
_entity_poly.entity_id
_entity_poly.type
_entity_poly.pdbx_seq_one_letter_code
_entity_poly.pdbx_strand_id
1 'polypeptide(L)' 'MRNCAKCERELEAGEAEYCPACASSKSHKIKKILEVAGPIALAAAGIAFKLLRRK' A
#
# COMPACT_ATOMS: atom_id res chain seq x y z
N MET A 1 -1.72 24.75 -10.71
CA MET A 1 -2.62 23.59 -10.82
C MET A 1 -1.72 22.38 -10.93
N ARG A 2 -1.97 21.29 -10.19
CA ARG A 2 -1.11 20.09 -10.24
C ARG A 2 -1.76 19.09 -11.19
N ASN A 3 -0.97 18.26 -11.85
CA ASN A 3 -1.47 17.23 -12.78
C ASN A 3 -1.18 15.85 -12.19
N CYS A 4 -2.07 14.89 -12.47
CA CYS A 4 -1.93 13.50 -12.06
C CYS A 4 -0.68 12.90 -12.72
N ALA A 5 0.23 12.34 -11.93
CA ALA A 5 1.50 11.80 -12.43
C ALA A 5 1.36 10.58 -13.38
N LYS A 6 0.15 10.03 -13.53
CA LYS A 6 -0.10 8.84 -14.36
C LYS A 6 -0.91 9.12 -15.63
N CYS A 7 -1.87 10.02 -15.57
CA CYS A 7 -2.77 10.30 -16.70
C CYS A 7 -2.81 11.78 -17.08
N GLU A 8 -1.95 12.61 -16.47
CA GLU A 8 -1.76 14.04 -16.75
C GLU A 8 -3.01 14.92 -16.59
N ARG A 9 -4.14 14.34 -16.15
CA ARG A 9 -5.36 15.04 -15.79
C ARG A 9 -5.10 16.05 -14.67
N GLU A 10 -5.70 17.23 -14.77
CA GLU A 10 -5.69 18.23 -13.71
C GLU A 10 -6.27 17.68 -12.40
N LEU A 11 -5.57 17.97 -11.30
CA LEU A 11 -5.92 17.59 -9.94
C LEU A 11 -6.69 18.74 -9.27
N GLU A 12 -7.80 18.39 -8.63
CA GLU A 12 -8.61 19.33 -7.86
C GLU A 12 -7.97 19.66 -6.50
N ALA A 13 -8.43 20.75 -5.88
CA ALA A 13 -7.92 21.20 -4.59
C ALA A 13 -8.24 20.16 -3.50
N GLY A 14 -7.21 19.45 -3.03
CA GLY A 14 -7.34 18.35 -2.06
C GLY A 14 -6.93 16.99 -2.63
N GLU A 15 -6.73 16.88 -3.94
CA GLU A 15 -6.21 15.67 -4.56
C GLU A 15 -4.68 15.59 -4.41
N ALA A 16 -4.17 14.40 -4.07
CA ALA A 16 -2.74 14.13 -3.92
C ALA A 16 -2.04 13.99 -5.28
N GLU A 17 -0.87 13.33 -5.36
CA GLU A 17 -0.10 13.14 -6.60
C GLU A 17 -0.85 12.36 -7.71
N TYR A 18 -1.97 11.70 -7.37
CA TYR A 18 -2.79 10.91 -8.30
C TYR A 18 -4.27 11.27 -8.17
N CYS A 19 -4.97 11.34 -9.30
CA CYS A 19 -6.42 11.50 -9.34
C CYS A 19 -7.13 10.26 -8.75
N PRO A 20 -8.38 10.36 -8.25
CA PRO A 20 -9.11 9.29 -7.57
C PRO A 20 -9.22 8.01 -8.42
N ALA A 21 -9.35 8.16 -9.74
CA ALA A 21 -9.34 7.03 -10.68
C ALA A 21 -8.00 6.27 -10.66
N CYS A 22 -6.87 7.01 -10.67
CA CYS A 22 -5.53 6.42 -10.60
C CYS A 22 -5.16 5.94 -9.18
N ALA A 23 -5.61 6.66 -8.16
CA ALA A 23 -5.41 6.33 -6.75
C ALA A 23 -6.14 5.02 -6.40
N SER A 24 -7.36 4.82 -6.90
CA SER A 24 -8.10 3.55 -6.76
C SER A 24 -7.30 2.35 -7.30
N SER A 25 -6.60 2.52 -8.42
CA SER A 25 -5.71 1.49 -8.99
C SER A 25 -4.50 1.19 -8.09
N LYS A 26 -3.93 2.22 -7.43
CA LYS A 26 -2.85 2.02 -6.44
C LYS A 26 -3.37 1.34 -5.18
N SER A 27 -4.57 1.68 -4.72
CA SER A 27 -5.19 1.06 -3.55
C SER A 27 -5.42 -0.44 -3.76
N HIS A 28 -5.78 -0.86 -4.99
CA HIS A 28 -5.83 -2.27 -5.36
C HIS A 28 -4.46 -2.96 -5.37
N LYS A 29 -3.40 -2.27 -5.84
CA LYS A 29 -2.03 -2.81 -5.77
C LYS A 29 -1.55 -2.99 -4.33
N ILE A 30 -1.80 -2.00 -3.46
CA ILE A 30 -1.43 -2.08 -2.04
C ILE A 30 -2.23 -3.18 -1.35
N LYS A 31 -3.53 -3.32 -1.64
CA LYS A 31 -4.34 -4.45 -1.14
C LYS A 31 -3.74 -5.79 -1.54
N LYS A 32 -3.39 -5.99 -2.83
CA LYS A 32 -2.76 -7.23 -3.28
C LYS A 32 -1.41 -7.49 -2.62
N ILE A 33 -0.57 -6.47 -2.46
CA ILE A 33 0.73 -6.60 -1.79
C ILE A 33 0.52 -6.96 -0.32
N LEU A 34 -0.42 -6.31 0.37
CA LEU A 34 -0.72 -6.58 1.77
C LEU A 34 -1.36 -7.97 1.96
N GLU A 35 -2.21 -8.43 1.04
CA GLU A 35 -2.76 -9.80 1.08
C GLU A 35 -1.69 -10.87 0.86
N VAL A 36 -0.71 -10.62 -0.01
CA VAL A 36 0.36 -11.60 -0.30
C VAL A 36 1.46 -11.54 0.77
N ALA A 37 1.92 -10.35 1.14
CA ALA A 37 3.02 -10.16 2.08
C ALA A 37 2.58 -10.17 3.55
N GLY A 38 1.33 -9.83 3.84
CA GLY A 38 0.75 -9.86 5.19
C GLY A 38 0.88 -11.20 5.91
N PRO A 39 0.46 -12.33 5.31
CA PRO A 39 0.59 -13.64 5.96
C PRO A 39 2.05 -14.05 6.16
N ILE A 40 2.95 -13.66 5.26
CA ILE A 40 4.40 -13.94 5.38
C ILE A 40 4.99 -13.14 6.55
N ALA A 41 4.67 -11.85 6.65
CA ALA A 41 5.13 -10.99 7.74
C ALA A 41 4.59 -11.46 9.10
N LEU A 42 3.32 -11.85 9.18
CA LEU A 42 2.71 -12.41 10.39
C LEU A 42 3.35 -13.74 10.81
N ALA A 43 3.62 -14.64 9.86
CA ALA A 43 4.30 -15.90 10.14
C ALA A 43 5.72 -15.66 10.66
N ALA A 44 6.49 -14.78 10.01
CA ALA A 44 7.83 -14.43 10.44
C ALA A 44 7.84 -13.80 11.85
N ALA A 45 6.90 -12.89 12.13
CA ALA A 45 6.77 -12.26 13.45
C ALA A 45 6.41 -13.29 14.53
N GLY A 46 5.50 -14.23 14.25
CA GLY A 46 5.12 -15.29 15.20
C GLY A 46 6.29 -16.24 15.51
N ILE A 47 7.07 -16.61 14.50
CA ILE A 47 8.27 -17.45 14.68
C ILE A 47 9.34 -16.70 15.48
N ALA A 48 9.61 -15.44 15.13
CA ALA A 48 10.56 -14.59 15.86
C ALA A 48 10.15 -14.39 17.33
N PHE A 49 8.85 -14.13 17.59
CA PHE A 49 8.31 -14.00 18.94
C PHE A 49 8.47 -15.29 19.76
N LYS A 50 8.23 -16.45 19.13
CA LYS A 50 8.40 -17.76 19.78
C LYS A 50 9.85 -18.09 20.11
N LEU A 51 10.80 -17.69 19.24
CA LEU A 51 12.23 -17.83 19.51
C LEU A 51 12.70 -16.87 20.61
N LEU A 52 12.21 -15.62 20.62
CA LEU A 52 12.51 -14.64 21.66
C LEU A 52 12.00 -15.08 23.04
N ARG A 53 10.83 -15.72 23.13
CA ARG A 53 10.28 -16.25 24.39
C ARG A 53 10.96 -17.53 24.90
N ARG A 54 11.82 -18.16 24.11
CA ARG A 54 12.55 -19.39 24.49
C ARG A 54 13.95 -19.13 25.06
N LYS A 55 14.39 -17.87 25.10
CA LYS A 55 15.65 -17.43 25.70
C LYS A 55 15.38 -16.78 27.04
#